data_AF-A0AAD7U795-F1
#
_entry.id   AF-A0AAD7U795-F1
#
_cell.length_a   1.000
_cell.length_b   1.000
_cell.length_c   1.000
_cell.angle_alpha   90.00
_cell.angle_beta   90.00
_cell.angle_gamma   90.00
#
_symmetry.space_group_name_H-M   'P 1'
#
loop_
_entity.id
_entity.type
_entity.pdbx_description
1 polymer ?
#
loop_
_entity_poly.entity_id
_entity_poly.type
_entity_poly.pdbx_seq_one_letter_code
_entity_poly.pdbx_strand_id
1 'polypeptide(L)'
;MDEGWPIRTSGAAWMLAEPWRKPAAFGRAWCLNECFLTVRCEKKLELIMPPTEARDFEKSLVEDFNSRSCPKSTCKTPQRKRTRYVFSRPSGNPALVSWTVNQLVIGQLREWFAKTGRAALDRLPPGEREVSPLIVSLALLLRDQAMYDEARGLLEDALDAYTKLFGSEHENVATVLNNHLAAVLESQGKLEEAETLYRRAIEIGKVTLGENHPDLATWLNNLGVLLHDQGKLEEAEPLLRRALEIDEETLGPSHPEVATDLSNLAAFMSNQV
;
A
#
# COMPACT_ATOMS: atom_id res chain seq x y z
N MET A 1 16.21 -3.33 29.41
CA MET A 1 17.09 -4.40 28.90
C MET A 1 16.81 -4.47 27.41
N ASP A 2 17.68 -3.80 26.65
CA ASP A 2 17.84 -3.77 25.19
C ASP A 2 16.67 -4.28 24.33
N GLU A 3 15.75 -3.35 24.03
CA GLU A 3 14.70 -3.50 23.01
C GLU A 3 15.31 -3.31 21.61
N GLY A 4 15.99 -4.36 21.14
CA GLY A 4 16.48 -4.44 19.76
C GLY A 4 15.32 -4.60 18.78
N TRP A 5 14.96 -3.50 18.11
CA TRP A 5 14.05 -3.46 16.97
C TRP A 5 14.51 -4.43 15.87
N PRO A 6 13.66 -5.31 15.31
CA PRO A 6 14.08 -6.13 14.20
C PRO A 6 14.16 -5.28 12.91
N ILE A 7 15.34 -5.32 12.33
CA ILE A 7 15.74 -4.75 11.05
C ILE A 7 14.85 -5.34 9.93
N ARG A 8 14.23 -4.47 9.13
CA ARG A 8 13.58 -4.83 7.86
C ARG A 8 14.56 -5.65 7.02
N THR A 9 14.27 -6.92 6.77
CA THR A 9 14.96 -7.70 5.74
C THR A 9 13.99 -8.00 4.61
N SER A 10 14.50 -7.90 3.38
CA SER A 10 13.73 -7.89 2.15
C SER A 10 12.88 -9.16 1.97
N GLY A 11 11.56 -9.00 1.89
CA GLY A 11 10.63 -10.03 1.42
C GLY A 11 9.55 -10.52 2.40
N ALA A 12 9.63 -10.15 3.68
CA ALA A 12 8.62 -10.49 4.68
C ALA A 12 8.25 -9.26 5.53
N ALA A 13 6.95 -9.03 5.76
CA ALA A 13 6.49 -8.05 6.73
C ALA A 13 6.44 -8.71 8.11
N TRP A 14 7.10 -8.09 9.09
CA TRP A 14 7.15 -8.54 10.48
C TRP A 14 6.24 -7.64 11.31
N MET A 15 5.21 -8.21 11.93
CA MET A 15 4.36 -7.45 12.85
C MET A 15 4.59 -7.90 14.29
N LEU A 16 4.90 -6.95 15.16
CA LEU A 16 4.85 -7.11 16.61
C LEU A 16 3.49 -6.56 17.07
N ALA A 17 2.54 -7.44 17.40
CA ALA A 17 1.24 -7.00 17.86
C ALA A 17 1.26 -6.73 19.38
N GLU A 18 0.81 -5.53 19.79
CA GLU A 18 0.19 -5.36 21.11
C GLU A 18 -0.97 -6.37 21.28
N PRO A 19 -1.40 -6.69 22.52
CA PRO A 19 -2.42 -7.71 22.75
C PRO A 19 -3.62 -7.53 21.81
N TRP A 20 -3.84 -8.49 20.90
CA TRP A 20 -4.87 -8.43 19.84
C TRP A 20 -6.27 -8.11 20.38
N ARG A 21 -6.53 -8.51 21.64
CA ARG A 21 -7.78 -8.28 22.37
C ARG A 21 -7.89 -6.90 23.04
N LYS A 22 -6.81 -6.15 23.20
CA LYS A 22 -6.80 -4.79 23.79
C LYS A 22 -5.85 -3.79 23.10
N PRO A 23 -5.84 -3.63 21.77
CA PRO A 23 -5.03 -2.57 21.19
C PRO A 23 -5.79 -1.25 21.31
N ALA A 24 -5.05 -0.16 21.59
CA ALA A 24 -5.55 1.19 21.33
C ALA A 24 -6.06 1.25 19.88
N ALA A 25 -7.06 2.10 19.60
CA ALA A 25 -7.68 2.17 18.26
C ALA A 25 -6.62 2.38 17.15
N PHE A 26 -5.61 3.21 17.44
CA PHE A 26 -4.44 3.44 16.61
C PHE A 26 -3.59 2.17 16.36
N GLY A 27 -3.35 1.35 17.39
CA GLY A 27 -2.59 0.10 17.28
C GLY A 27 -3.27 -0.94 16.39
N ARG A 28 -4.61 -1.00 16.41
CA ARG A 28 -5.38 -1.82 15.45
C ARG A 28 -5.26 -1.30 14.04
N ALA A 29 -5.41 0.01 13.83
CA ALA A 29 -5.30 0.63 12.52
C ALA A 29 -3.90 0.37 11.90
N TRP A 30 -2.84 0.51 12.69
CA TRP A 30 -1.48 0.20 12.27
C TRP A 30 -1.29 -1.28 11.91
N CYS A 31 -1.78 -2.20 12.75
CA CYS A 31 -1.69 -3.62 12.44
C CYS A 31 -2.45 -3.98 11.15
N LEU A 32 -3.64 -3.42 10.94
CA LEU A 32 -4.41 -3.62 9.73
C LEU A 32 -3.69 -3.04 8.50
N ASN A 33 -3.02 -1.90 8.63
CA ASN A 33 -2.20 -1.28 7.58
C ASN A 33 -1.07 -2.21 7.11
N GLU A 34 -0.31 -2.79 8.04
CA GLU A 34 0.80 -3.69 7.70
C GLU A 34 0.33 -5.00 7.05
N CYS A 35 -0.77 -5.57 7.57
CA CYS A 35 -1.43 -6.70 6.92
C CYS A 35 -1.87 -6.36 5.48
N PHE A 36 -2.43 -5.16 5.28
CA PHE A 36 -2.85 -4.69 3.96
C PHE A 36 -1.67 -4.58 2.99
N LEU A 37 -0.58 -3.90 3.37
CA LEU A 37 0.60 -3.74 2.51
C LEU A 37 1.13 -5.11 2.05
N THR A 38 1.05 -6.09 2.94
CA THR A 38 1.48 -7.46 2.64
C THR A 38 0.55 -8.16 1.66
N VAL A 39 -0.77 -8.07 1.87
CA VAL A 39 -1.79 -8.68 0.99
C VAL A 39 -1.79 -8.01 -0.40
N ARG A 40 -1.65 -6.68 -0.47
CA ARG A 40 -1.61 -5.94 -1.74
C ARG A 40 -0.39 -6.31 -2.56
N CYS A 41 0.77 -6.42 -1.93
CA CYS A 41 2.03 -6.72 -2.62
C CYS A 41 2.24 -8.22 -2.91
N GLU A 42 1.27 -9.07 -2.60
CA GLU A 42 1.38 -10.54 -2.65
C GLU A 42 2.62 -11.08 -1.90
N LYS A 43 3.02 -10.36 -0.85
CA LYS A 43 4.21 -10.69 -0.05
C LYS A 43 3.86 -11.74 1.00
N LYS A 44 4.91 -12.41 1.50
CA LYS A 44 4.80 -13.32 2.64
C LYS A 44 4.52 -12.53 3.92
N LEU A 45 3.50 -12.95 4.69
CA LEU A 45 3.17 -12.34 5.98
C LEU A 45 3.80 -13.16 7.12
N GLU A 46 4.61 -12.51 7.94
CA GLU A 46 5.23 -13.11 9.13
C GLU A 46 4.79 -12.36 10.38
N LEU A 47 4.01 -13.02 11.23
CA LEU A 47 3.45 -12.41 12.44
C LEU A 47 4.23 -12.91 13.66
N ILE A 48 4.74 -11.98 14.47
CA ILE A 48 5.24 -12.27 15.81
C ILE A 48 4.15 -11.88 16.79
N MET A 49 3.58 -12.88 17.46
CA MET A 49 2.56 -12.65 18.47
C MET A 49 2.68 -13.65 19.63
N PRO A 50 2.18 -13.29 20.83
CA PRO A 50 2.17 -14.21 21.96
C PRO A 50 1.48 -15.54 21.61
N PRO A 51 2.01 -16.71 22.01
CA PRO A 51 1.46 -18.01 21.63
C PRO A 51 -0.02 -18.23 21.98
N THR A 52 -0.50 -17.54 23.02
CA THR A 52 -1.91 -17.55 23.45
C THR A 52 -2.82 -16.82 22.49
N GLU A 53 -2.34 -15.74 21.87
CA GLU A 53 -3.10 -14.94 20.91
C GLU A 53 -2.97 -15.49 19.49
N ALA A 54 -1.86 -16.14 19.16
CA ALA A 54 -1.68 -16.83 17.89
C ALA A 54 -2.80 -17.83 17.62
N ARG A 55 -3.24 -18.56 18.66
CA ARG A 55 -4.35 -19.52 18.57
C ARG A 55 -5.71 -18.85 18.38
N ASP A 56 -5.94 -17.72 19.04
CA ASP A 56 -7.19 -16.98 18.92
C ASP A 56 -7.29 -16.26 17.57
N PHE A 57 -6.20 -15.66 17.12
CA PHE A 57 -6.08 -15.06 15.79
C PHE A 57 -6.21 -16.13 14.70
N GLU A 58 -5.58 -17.29 14.86
CA GLU A 58 -5.79 -18.46 14.00
C GLU A 58 -7.27 -18.87 14.01
N LYS A 59 -7.91 -18.96 15.19
CA LYS A 59 -9.33 -19.31 15.31
C LYS A 59 -10.22 -18.29 14.59
N SER A 60 -9.99 -16.99 14.75
CA SER A 60 -10.72 -15.94 14.02
C SER A 60 -10.48 -16.03 12.51
N LEU A 61 -9.26 -16.34 12.06
CA LEU A 61 -8.99 -16.57 10.64
C LEU A 61 -9.72 -17.80 10.09
N VAL A 62 -9.83 -18.88 10.88
CA VAL A 62 -10.57 -20.08 10.48
C VAL A 62 -12.08 -19.85 10.50
N GLU A 63 -12.60 -19.19 11.54
CA GLU A 63 -14.02 -18.90 11.74
C GLU A 63 -14.55 -17.86 10.74
N ASP A 64 -13.81 -16.76 10.54
CA ASP A 64 -14.25 -15.66 9.68
C ASP A 64 -13.99 -15.94 8.18
N PHE A 65 -13.01 -16.80 7.84
CA PHE A 65 -12.61 -17.06 6.45
C PHE A 65 -12.79 -18.50 5.98
N ASN A 66 -13.38 -19.37 6.80
CA ASN A 66 -13.66 -20.77 6.48
C ASN A 66 -12.41 -21.55 6.01
N SER A 67 -11.24 -21.18 6.54
CA SER A 67 -9.95 -21.75 6.15
C SER A 67 -9.58 -22.90 7.10
N ARG A 68 -9.71 -24.16 6.68
CA ARG A 68 -9.31 -25.30 7.53
C ARG A 68 -7.77 -25.33 7.63
N SER A 69 -7.22 -25.13 8.84
CA SER A 69 -5.80 -25.37 9.11
C SER A 69 -5.50 -26.87 9.04
N CYS A 70 -4.38 -27.25 8.41
CA CYS A 70 -3.93 -28.64 8.36
C CYS A 70 -2.70 -28.78 9.27
N PRO A 71 -2.83 -29.42 10.46
CA PRO A 71 -1.69 -29.67 11.34
C PRO A 71 -0.70 -30.63 10.67
N LYS A 72 0.60 -30.35 10.85
CA LYS A 72 1.73 -30.98 10.15
C LYS A 72 1.86 -32.50 10.22
N SER A 73 1.10 -33.23 11.03
CA SER A 73 1.36 -34.65 11.28
C SER A 73 0.74 -35.63 10.27
N THR A 74 -0.06 -35.20 9.29
CA THR A 74 -0.79 -36.15 8.42
C THR A 74 -0.89 -35.79 6.93
N CYS A 75 -0.12 -34.82 6.42
CA CYS A 75 -0.15 -34.49 4.99
C CYS A 75 0.71 -35.46 4.15
N LYS A 76 0.10 -36.58 3.74
CA LYS A 76 0.46 -37.25 2.48
C LYS A 76 -0.45 -36.65 1.38
N THR A 77 0.11 -35.93 0.43
CA THR A 77 -0.58 -35.64 -0.85
C THR A 77 -0.78 -36.95 -1.61
N PRO A 78 -1.88 -37.17 -2.39
CA PRO A 78 -2.34 -36.22 -3.42
C PRO A 78 -3.87 -36.12 -3.70
N GLN A 79 -4.22 -35.11 -4.52
CA GLN A 79 -5.42 -34.95 -5.37
C GLN A 79 -6.83 -34.83 -4.76
N ARG A 80 -7.30 -33.58 -4.58
CA ARG A 80 -8.37 -32.90 -5.39
C ARG A 80 -8.88 -31.67 -4.62
N LYS A 81 -8.83 -30.51 -5.30
CA LYS A 81 -9.58 -29.26 -5.05
C LYS A 81 -9.96 -28.94 -3.59
N ARG A 82 -9.13 -28.14 -2.91
CA ARG A 82 -9.48 -26.96 -2.08
C ARG A 82 -8.30 -26.58 -1.17
N THR A 83 -7.89 -25.32 -1.29
CA THR A 83 -7.10 -24.50 -0.33
C THR A 83 -5.87 -25.16 0.32
N ARG A 84 -4.69 -24.88 -0.26
CA ARG A 84 -3.38 -25.22 0.32
C ARG A 84 -2.78 -23.96 0.95
N TYR A 85 -2.50 -23.99 2.25
CA TYR A 85 -1.58 -23.08 2.92
C TYR A 85 -0.47 -23.92 3.54
N VAL A 86 0.73 -23.35 3.65
CA VAL A 86 1.87 -24.03 4.29
C VAL A 86 2.23 -23.30 5.58
N PHE A 87 2.09 -24.00 6.70
CA PHE A 87 2.60 -23.53 7.99
C PHE A 87 4.09 -23.82 8.08
N SER A 88 4.92 -22.79 8.25
CA SER A 88 6.32 -22.98 8.63
C SER A 88 6.57 -22.27 9.95
N ARG A 89 7.05 -23.02 10.95
CA ARG A 89 7.70 -22.43 12.13
C ARG A 89 9.16 -22.31 11.74
N PRO A 90 9.78 -21.13 11.75
CA PRO A 90 11.22 -21.02 11.63
C PRO A 90 11.85 -21.93 12.70
N SER A 91 12.76 -22.80 12.30
CA SER A 91 13.46 -23.70 13.20
C SER A 91 14.26 -22.88 14.22
N GLY A 92 13.77 -22.79 15.46
CA GLY A 92 14.54 -22.22 16.57
C GLY A 92 13.76 -21.31 17.53
N ASN A 93 12.59 -20.78 17.16
CA ASN A 93 11.81 -19.92 18.07
C ASN A 93 10.31 -20.30 18.08
N PRO A 94 9.78 -20.86 19.19
CA PRO A 94 8.39 -21.33 19.27
C PRO A 94 7.33 -20.21 19.21
N ALA A 95 7.73 -18.93 19.27
CA ALA A 95 6.84 -17.77 19.17
C ALA A 95 6.59 -17.24 17.74
N LEU A 96 7.24 -17.85 16.73
CA LEU A 96 7.20 -17.37 15.34
C LEU A 96 6.39 -18.31 14.44
N VAL A 97 5.33 -17.77 13.82
CA VAL A 97 4.48 -18.49 12.86
C VAL A 97 4.50 -17.76 11.51
N SER A 98 4.95 -18.45 10.48
CA SER A 98 5.09 -17.90 9.12
C SER A 98 4.05 -18.51 8.18
N TRP A 99 3.38 -17.66 7.40
CA TRP A 99 2.21 -18.02 6.58
C TRP A 99 2.50 -17.77 5.09
N THR A 100 2.00 -18.67 4.24
CA THR A 100 1.93 -18.46 2.79
C THR A 100 0.47 -18.58 2.36
N VAL A 101 -0.09 -17.47 1.88
CA VAL A 101 -1.51 -17.31 1.54
C VAL A 101 -1.69 -17.52 0.03
N ASN A 102 -2.72 -18.25 -0.39
CA ASN A 102 -3.03 -18.44 -1.82
C ASN A 102 -4.05 -17.39 -2.31
N GLN A 103 -4.19 -17.24 -3.63
CA GLN A 103 -5.00 -16.19 -4.28
C GLN A 103 -6.48 -16.14 -3.85
N LEU A 104 -7.11 -17.29 -3.60
CA LEU A 104 -8.50 -17.33 -3.11
C LEU A 104 -8.63 -16.59 -1.77
N VAL A 105 -7.61 -16.72 -0.94
CA VAL A 105 -7.62 -16.28 0.44
C VAL A 105 -7.16 -14.84 0.52
N ILE A 106 -6.24 -14.44 -0.36
CA ILE A 106 -5.99 -13.03 -0.65
C ILE A 106 -7.31 -12.33 -0.96
N GLY A 107 -8.17 -12.91 -1.81
CA GLY A 107 -9.51 -12.38 -2.08
C GLY A 107 -10.38 -12.24 -0.83
N GLN A 108 -10.51 -13.30 -0.02
CA GLN A 108 -11.33 -13.23 1.21
C GLN A 108 -10.75 -12.24 2.23
N LEU A 109 -9.42 -12.19 2.38
CA LEU A 109 -8.73 -11.21 3.21
C LEU A 109 -9.03 -9.79 2.75
N ARG A 110 -8.96 -9.52 1.44
CA ARG A 110 -9.30 -8.20 0.88
C ARG A 110 -10.72 -7.77 1.25
N GLU A 111 -11.72 -8.65 1.14
CA GLU A 111 -13.11 -8.33 1.53
C GLU A 111 -13.25 -8.04 3.04
N TRP A 112 -12.64 -8.88 3.88
CA TRP A 112 -12.66 -8.69 5.31
C TRP A 112 -11.90 -7.43 5.75
N PHE A 113 -10.76 -7.12 5.11
CA PHE A 113 -10.00 -5.90 5.38
C PHE A 113 -10.78 -4.67 4.98
N ALA A 114 -11.50 -4.69 3.86
CA ALA A 114 -12.39 -3.58 3.50
C ALA A 114 -13.47 -3.39 4.58
N LYS A 115 -14.13 -4.46 5.03
CA LYS A 115 -15.15 -4.41 6.09
C LYS A 115 -14.58 -3.94 7.44
N THR A 116 -13.47 -4.51 7.86
CA THR A 116 -12.87 -4.26 9.18
C THR A 116 -12.14 -2.91 9.22
N GLY A 117 -11.51 -2.51 8.11
CA GLY A 117 -10.89 -1.21 7.93
C GLY A 117 -11.90 -0.07 8.03
N ARG A 118 -13.05 -0.19 7.34
CA ARG A 118 -14.17 0.76 7.51
C ARG A 118 -14.60 0.88 8.97
N ALA A 119 -14.88 -0.24 9.62
CA ALA A 119 -15.31 -0.26 11.02
C ALA A 119 -14.23 0.25 11.99
N ALA A 120 -12.95 0.12 11.64
CA ALA A 120 -11.85 0.67 12.43
C ALA A 120 -11.76 2.19 12.27
N LEU A 121 -11.87 2.71 11.04
CA LEU A 121 -11.92 4.16 10.79
C LEU A 121 -13.10 4.82 11.50
N ASP A 122 -14.27 4.17 11.53
CA ASP A 122 -15.45 4.69 12.24
C ASP A 122 -15.31 4.73 13.76
N ARG A 123 -14.36 3.97 14.32
CA ARG A 123 -14.07 3.96 15.76
C ARG A 123 -12.99 4.96 16.16
N LEU A 124 -12.24 5.49 15.19
CA LEU A 124 -11.23 6.51 15.49
C LEU A 124 -11.92 7.81 15.89
N PRO A 125 -11.37 8.53 16.89
CA PRO A 125 -11.90 9.83 17.26
C PRO A 125 -11.69 10.85 16.12
N PRO A 126 -12.56 11.87 16.02
CA PRO A 126 -12.34 12.98 15.10
C PRO A 126 -10.97 13.65 15.35
N GLY A 127 -10.22 13.93 14.30
CA GLY A 127 -8.84 14.38 14.31
C GLY A 127 -7.82 13.26 14.06
N GLU A 128 -8.00 12.07 14.65
CA GLU A 128 -7.12 10.91 14.42
C GLU A 128 -7.54 10.09 13.19
N ARG A 129 -8.85 10.09 12.89
CA ARG A 129 -9.41 9.38 11.74
C ARG A 129 -8.80 9.92 10.46
N GLU A 130 -8.80 11.23 10.29
CA GLU A 130 -8.60 11.91 9.02
C GLU A 130 -7.12 11.98 8.59
N VAL A 131 -6.20 11.83 9.54
CA VAL A 131 -4.76 11.67 9.27
C VAL A 131 -4.29 10.22 9.39
N SER A 132 -5.22 9.27 9.54
CA SER A 132 -4.88 7.88 9.72
C SER A 132 -4.28 7.30 8.43
N PRO A 133 -3.12 6.63 8.49
CA PRO A 133 -2.56 5.93 7.33
C PRO A 133 -3.50 4.80 6.84
N LEU A 134 -4.45 4.37 7.68
CA LEU A 134 -5.48 3.41 7.32
C LEU A 134 -6.40 3.93 6.20
N ILE A 135 -6.61 5.24 6.08
CA ILE A 135 -7.43 5.81 5.00
C ILE A 135 -6.82 5.48 3.64
N VAL A 136 -5.52 5.79 3.48
CA VAL A 136 -4.78 5.54 2.23
C VAL A 136 -4.81 4.06 1.88
N SER A 137 -4.54 3.20 2.86
CA SER A 137 -4.53 1.75 2.66
C SER A 137 -5.91 1.20 2.28
N LEU A 138 -6.98 1.67 2.93
CA LEU A 138 -8.33 1.29 2.57
C LEU A 138 -8.71 1.81 1.19
N ALA A 139 -8.38 3.05 0.85
CA ALA A 139 -8.65 3.61 -0.47
C ALA A 139 -7.98 2.82 -1.60
N LEU A 140 -6.71 2.43 -1.42
CA LEU A 140 -5.99 1.61 -2.39
C LEU A 140 -6.60 0.21 -2.52
N LEU A 141 -7.07 -0.39 -1.41
CA LEU A 141 -7.79 -1.66 -1.44
C LEU A 141 -9.11 -1.55 -2.22
N LEU A 142 -9.87 -0.50 -1.97
CA LEU A 142 -11.15 -0.24 -2.62
C LEU A 142 -10.96 0.03 -4.11
N ARG A 143 -9.92 0.78 -4.48
CA ARG A 143 -9.50 0.94 -5.88
C ARG A 143 -9.22 -0.40 -6.55
N ASP A 144 -8.44 -1.27 -5.91
CA ASP A 144 -8.13 -2.61 -6.46
C ASP A 144 -9.38 -3.51 -6.55
N GLN A 145 -10.45 -3.19 -5.82
CA GLN A 145 -11.78 -3.83 -5.90
C GLN A 145 -12.74 -3.10 -6.86
N ALA A 146 -12.26 -2.12 -7.62
CA ALA A 146 -13.05 -1.24 -8.49
C ALA A 146 -14.16 -0.45 -7.77
N MET A 147 -14.06 -0.30 -6.44
CA MET A 147 -14.93 0.52 -5.60
C MET A 147 -14.43 1.97 -5.58
N TYR A 148 -14.34 2.59 -6.76
CA TYR A 148 -13.58 3.81 -6.93
C TYR A 148 -14.22 5.05 -6.28
N ASP A 149 -15.55 5.15 -6.26
CA ASP A 149 -16.25 6.29 -5.65
C ASP A 149 -16.04 6.32 -4.13
N GLU A 150 -16.04 5.15 -3.49
CA GLU A 150 -15.76 5.04 -2.06
C GLU A 150 -14.29 5.34 -1.76
N ALA A 151 -13.36 4.82 -2.57
CA ALA A 151 -11.94 5.15 -2.45
C ALA A 151 -11.69 6.67 -2.59
N ARG A 152 -12.36 7.30 -3.56
CA ARG A 152 -12.29 8.74 -3.80
C ARG A 152 -12.81 9.53 -2.61
N GLY A 153 -14.01 9.21 -2.11
CA GLY A 153 -14.60 9.91 -0.97
C GLY A 153 -13.73 9.86 0.28
N LEU A 154 -13.13 8.70 0.58
CA LEU A 154 -12.21 8.57 1.71
C LEU A 154 -10.95 9.46 1.56
N LEU A 155 -10.41 9.57 0.34
CA LEU A 155 -9.23 10.39 0.07
C LEU A 155 -9.56 11.88 0.04
N GLU A 156 -10.75 12.27 -0.44
CA GLU A 156 -11.23 13.66 -0.38
C GLU A 156 -11.46 14.12 1.07
N ASP A 157 -12.04 13.26 1.91
CA ASP A 157 -12.18 13.52 3.35
C ASP A 157 -10.82 13.71 4.04
N ALA A 158 -9.85 12.84 3.72
CA ALA A 158 -8.49 12.98 4.23
C ALA A 158 -7.83 14.27 3.73
N LEU A 159 -7.97 14.59 2.44
CA LEU A 159 -7.41 15.79 1.85
C LEU A 159 -7.92 17.07 2.52
N ASP A 160 -9.23 17.15 2.79
CA ASP A 160 -9.84 18.29 3.48
C ASP A 160 -9.25 18.44 4.90
N ALA A 161 -9.08 17.34 5.63
CA ALA A 161 -8.47 17.38 6.95
C ALA A 161 -6.97 17.75 6.92
N TYR A 162 -6.19 17.17 6.00
CA TYR A 162 -4.78 17.54 5.82
C TYR A 162 -4.65 19.03 5.47
N THR A 163 -5.52 19.54 4.59
CA THR A 163 -5.55 20.95 4.21
C THR A 163 -5.87 21.86 5.41
N LYS A 164 -6.81 21.45 6.28
CA LYS A 164 -7.16 22.20 7.50
C LYS A 164 -6.06 22.18 8.55
N LEU A 165 -5.35 21.06 8.70
CA LEU A 165 -4.33 20.87 9.73
C LEU A 165 -2.99 21.51 9.36
N PHE A 166 -2.58 21.35 8.11
CA PHE A 166 -1.22 21.70 7.66
C PHE A 166 -1.18 22.83 6.63
N GLY A 167 -2.32 23.21 6.06
CA GLY A 167 -2.43 24.19 4.97
C GLY A 167 -2.40 23.54 3.58
N SER A 168 -2.87 24.28 2.56
CA SER A 168 -2.99 23.81 1.18
C SER A 168 -1.66 23.59 0.45
N GLU A 169 -0.58 24.17 0.96
CA GLU A 169 0.76 24.11 0.38
C GLU A 169 1.68 23.16 1.15
N HIS A 170 1.13 22.15 1.85
CA HIS A 170 1.93 21.19 2.61
C HIS A 170 2.27 19.95 1.78
N GLU A 171 3.45 19.38 1.97
CA GLU A 171 3.92 18.17 1.25
C GLU A 171 2.92 17.00 1.32
N ASN A 172 2.33 16.74 2.49
CA ASN A 172 1.31 15.70 2.66
C ASN A 172 0.08 15.90 1.78
N VAL A 173 -0.33 17.16 1.52
CA VAL A 173 -1.43 17.46 0.60
C VAL A 173 -1.03 17.06 -0.82
N ALA A 174 0.18 17.39 -1.24
CA ALA A 174 0.71 16.98 -2.55
C ALA A 174 0.79 15.45 -2.68
N THR A 175 1.24 14.74 -1.65
CA THR A 175 1.29 13.27 -1.63
C THR A 175 -0.10 12.66 -1.80
N VAL A 176 -1.12 13.17 -1.10
CA VAL A 176 -2.51 12.67 -1.23
C VAL A 176 -3.07 12.94 -2.62
N LEU A 177 -2.80 14.11 -3.18
CA LEU A 177 -3.21 14.48 -4.53
C LEU A 177 -2.59 13.57 -5.60
N ASN A 178 -1.26 13.39 -5.58
CA ASN A 178 -0.53 12.63 -6.60
C ASN A 178 -0.71 11.11 -6.43
N ASN A 179 -0.25 10.57 -5.30
CA ASN A 179 -0.07 9.13 -5.16
C ASN A 179 -1.36 8.37 -4.88
N HIS A 180 -2.45 9.08 -4.54
CA HIS A 180 -3.70 8.46 -4.11
C HIS A 180 -4.88 8.92 -4.95
N LEU A 181 -5.23 10.21 -4.91
CA LEU A 181 -6.45 10.68 -5.55
C LEU A 181 -6.36 10.62 -7.07
N ALA A 182 -5.25 11.10 -7.67
CA ALA A 182 -5.03 11.00 -9.11
C ALA A 182 -4.99 9.54 -9.59
N ALA A 183 -4.27 8.66 -8.89
CA ALA A 183 -4.21 7.23 -9.21
C ALA A 183 -5.59 6.53 -9.17
N VAL A 184 -6.48 6.95 -8.26
CA VAL A 184 -7.87 6.45 -8.23
C VAL A 184 -8.64 6.97 -9.45
N LEU A 185 -8.48 8.24 -9.83
CA LEU A 185 -9.14 8.82 -11.01
C LEU A 185 -8.67 8.18 -12.32
N GLU A 186 -7.38 7.87 -12.44
CA GLU A 186 -6.85 7.09 -13.57
C GLU A 186 -7.48 5.71 -13.67
N SER A 187 -7.61 5.02 -12.54
CA SER A 187 -8.27 3.71 -12.50
C SER A 187 -9.76 3.81 -12.86
N GLN A 188 -10.39 4.98 -12.65
CA GLN A 188 -11.74 5.31 -13.11
C GLN A 188 -11.80 5.73 -14.60
N GLY A 189 -10.66 5.95 -15.27
CA GLY A 189 -10.60 6.50 -16.63
C GLY A 189 -10.80 8.02 -16.71
N LYS A 190 -10.78 8.75 -15.59
CA LYS A 190 -10.95 10.21 -15.52
C LYS A 190 -9.59 10.92 -15.67
N LEU A 191 -8.96 10.74 -16.83
CA LEU A 191 -7.57 11.14 -17.06
C LEU A 191 -7.36 12.67 -16.94
N GLU A 192 -8.30 13.49 -17.40
CA GLU A 192 -8.17 14.96 -17.32
C GLU A 192 -8.31 15.49 -15.87
N GLU A 193 -9.16 14.86 -15.05
CA GLU A 193 -9.24 15.18 -13.62
C GLU A 193 -7.95 14.77 -12.91
N ALA A 194 -7.41 13.59 -13.22
CA ALA A 194 -6.13 13.12 -12.66
C ALA A 194 -4.97 14.05 -13.02
N GLU A 195 -4.90 14.51 -14.27
CA GLU A 195 -3.86 15.44 -14.74
C GLU A 195 -3.84 16.72 -13.92
N THR A 196 -5.03 17.28 -13.66
CA THR A 196 -5.17 18.51 -12.85
C THR A 196 -4.60 18.31 -11.45
N LEU A 197 -4.86 17.16 -10.83
CA LEU A 197 -4.33 16.84 -9.50
C LEU A 197 -2.82 16.62 -9.52
N TYR A 198 -2.30 15.94 -10.54
CA TYR A 198 -0.87 15.72 -10.70
C TYR A 198 -0.09 17.02 -10.85
N ARG A 199 -0.54 17.92 -11.72
CA ARG A 199 0.08 19.24 -11.89
C ARG A 199 0.06 20.02 -10.57
N ARG A 200 -1.07 20.01 -9.87
CA ARG A 200 -1.19 20.69 -8.57
C ARG A 200 -0.23 20.13 -7.51
N ALA A 201 -0.10 18.81 -7.43
CA ALA A 201 0.84 18.17 -6.50
C ALA A 201 2.30 18.52 -6.82
N ILE A 202 2.67 18.54 -8.11
CA ILE A 202 4.01 18.92 -8.58
C ILE A 202 4.32 20.37 -8.22
N GLU A 203 3.36 21.30 -8.38
CA GLU A 203 3.53 22.71 -8.00
C GLU A 203 3.84 22.85 -6.50
N ILE A 204 3.06 22.19 -5.66
CA ILE A 204 3.29 22.19 -4.20
C ILE A 204 4.66 21.57 -3.89
N GLY A 205 4.97 20.41 -4.48
CA GLY A 205 6.23 19.69 -4.28
C GLY A 205 7.48 20.50 -4.61
N LYS A 206 7.45 21.23 -5.73
CA LYS A 206 8.55 22.11 -6.13
C LYS A 206 8.86 23.16 -5.07
N VAL A 207 7.82 23.69 -4.41
CA VAL A 207 7.97 24.70 -3.37
C VAL A 207 8.39 24.08 -2.03
N THR A 208 7.81 22.94 -1.66
CA THR A 208 8.01 22.35 -0.32
C THR A 208 9.24 21.45 -0.21
N LEU A 209 9.50 20.63 -1.23
CA LEU A 209 10.54 19.60 -1.22
C LEU A 209 11.81 20.05 -1.98
N GLY A 210 11.65 20.97 -2.93
CA GLY A 210 12.70 21.41 -3.85
C GLY A 210 12.73 20.60 -5.15
N GLU A 211 13.44 21.12 -6.15
CA GLU A 211 13.39 20.63 -7.54
C GLU A 211 14.08 19.29 -7.81
N ASN A 212 14.86 18.78 -6.84
CA ASN A 212 15.63 17.54 -6.94
C ASN A 212 15.20 16.50 -5.90
N HIS A 213 13.98 16.59 -5.36
CA HIS A 213 13.52 15.62 -4.37
C HIS A 213 13.04 14.32 -5.05
N PRO A 214 13.38 13.11 -4.55
CA PRO A 214 12.93 11.84 -5.14
C PRO A 214 11.41 11.72 -5.27
N ASP A 215 10.64 12.20 -4.28
CA ASP A 215 9.16 12.19 -4.41
C ASP A 215 8.67 13.04 -5.61
N LEU A 216 9.37 14.15 -5.92
CA LEU A 216 9.04 14.96 -7.10
C LEU A 216 9.34 14.20 -8.39
N ALA A 217 10.40 13.38 -8.43
CA ALA A 217 10.70 12.51 -9.56
C ALA A 217 9.56 11.51 -9.80
N THR A 218 9.11 10.82 -8.74
CA THR A 218 7.95 9.92 -8.81
C THR A 218 6.70 10.63 -9.35
N TRP A 219 6.44 11.86 -8.89
CA TRP A 219 5.27 12.63 -9.31
C TRP A 219 5.34 13.09 -10.77
N LEU A 220 6.53 13.47 -11.24
CA LEU A 220 6.79 13.80 -12.64
C LEU A 220 6.65 12.57 -13.54
N ASN A 221 7.17 11.42 -13.11
CA ASN A 221 7.02 10.16 -13.84
C ASN A 221 5.53 9.78 -13.99
N ASN A 222 4.75 9.88 -12.90
CA ASN A 222 3.31 9.61 -12.91
C ASN A 222 2.55 10.51 -13.91
N LEU A 223 2.82 11.82 -13.92
CA LEU A 223 2.22 12.73 -14.90
C LEU A 223 2.68 12.41 -16.33
N GLY A 224 3.95 12.07 -16.53
CA GLY A 224 4.48 11.68 -17.84
C GLY A 224 3.78 10.45 -18.42
N VAL A 225 3.57 9.41 -17.60
CA VAL A 225 2.82 8.20 -17.98
C VAL A 225 1.37 8.56 -18.33
N LEU A 226 0.70 9.37 -17.50
CA LEU A 226 -0.67 9.80 -17.77
C LEU A 226 -0.80 10.55 -19.11
N LEU A 227 0.12 11.49 -19.38
CA LEU A 227 0.12 12.28 -20.62
C LEU A 227 0.40 11.40 -21.84
N HIS A 228 1.28 10.39 -21.70
CA HIS A 228 1.47 9.38 -22.71
C HIS A 228 0.17 8.61 -23.01
N ASP A 229 -0.56 8.20 -21.98
CA ASP A 229 -1.83 7.47 -22.13
C ASP A 229 -2.95 8.35 -22.75
N GLN A 230 -2.86 9.66 -22.60
CA GLN A 230 -3.70 10.64 -23.29
C GLN A 230 -3.22 10.97 -24.72
N GLY A 231 -2.05 10.50 -25.14
CA GLY A 231 -1.43 10.82 -26.43
C GLY A 231 -0.73 12.18 -26.50
N LYS A 232 -0.56 12.89 -25.38
CA LYS A 232 0.15 14.18 -25.27
C LYS A 232 1.67 13.95 -25.19
N LEU A 233 2.24 13.34 -26.23
CA LEU A 233 3.63 12.84 -26.23
C LEU A 233 4.68 13.95 -26.03
N GLU A 234 4.46 15.13 -26.63
CA GLU A 234 5.39 16.27 -26.52
C GLU A 234 5.52 16.80 -25.08
N GLU A 235 4.47 16.66 -24.26
CA GLU A 235 4.48 17.04 -22.85
C GLU A 235 5.01 15.92 -21.94
N ALA A 236 4.82 14.66 -22.32
CA ALA A 236 5.22 13.50 -21.53
C ALA A 236 6.75 13.30 -21.47
N GLU A 237 7.43 13.38 -22.63
CA GLU A 237 8.87 13.13 -22.72
C GLU A 237 9.73 13.95 -21.73
N PRO A 238 9.60 15.30 -21.66
CA PRO A 238 10.43 16.08 -20.78
C PRO A 238 10.21 15.74 -19.29
N LEU A 239 9.01 15.32 -18.92
CA LEU A 239 8.69 14.93 -17.54
C LEU A 239 9.33 13.60 -17.17
N LEU A 240 9.21 12.58 -18.04
CA LEU A 240 9.83 11.26 -17.83
C LEU A 240 11.36 11.37 -17.76
N ARG A 241 11.97 12.18 -18.63
CA ARG A 241 13.42 12.44 -18.59
C ARG A 241 13.86 13.15 -17.32
N ARG A 242 13.07 14.13 -16.87
CA ARG A 242 13.38 14.88 -15.65
C ARG A 242 13.25 14.01 -14.40
N ALA A 243 12.27 13.11 -14.34
CA ALA A 243 12.15 12.14 -13.26
C ALA A 243 13.40 11.26 -13.18
N LEU A 244 13.80 10.67 -14.31
CA LEU A 244 15.00 9.83 -14.40
C LEU A 244 16.27 10.57 -13.94
N GLU A 245 16.46 11.82 -14.38
CA GLU A 245 17.62 12.63 -13.98
C GLU A 245 17.67 12.83 -12.46
N ILE A 246 16.54 13.17 -11.83
CA ILE A 246 16.46 13.36 -10.38
C ILE A 246 16.77 12.05 -9.65
N ASP A 247 16.17 10.93 -10.06
CA ASP A 247 16.37 9.65 -9.38
C ASP A 247 17.79 9.09 -9.60
N GLU A 248 18.40 9.29 -10.77
CA GLU A 248 19.81 8.94 -11.01
C GLU A 248 20.76 9.76 -10.12
N GLU A 249 20.52 11.07 -9.99
CA GLU A 249 21.37 11.95 -9.16
C GLU A 249 21.22 11.66 -7.66
N THR A 250 20.00 11.35 -7.20
CA THR A 250 19.69 11.24 -5.77
C THR A 250 19.84 9.82 -5.22
N LEU A 251 19.42 8.80 -5.98
CA LEU A 251 19.39 7.40 -5.54
C LEU A 251 20.52 6.58 -6.17
N GLY A 252 21.10 7.07 -7.26
CA GLY A 252 22.14 6.41 -8.02
C GLY A 252 21.58 5.46 -9.09
N PRO A 253 22.37 5.18 -10.15
CA PRO A 253 21.89 4.51 -11.37
C PRO A 253 21.49 3.04 -11.21
N SER A 254 21.79 2.42 -10.05
CA SER A 254 21.43 1.04 -9.75
C SER A 254 20.18 0.91 -8.87
N HIS A 255 19.52 2.03 -8.54
CA HIS A 255 18.32 2.01 -7.72
C HIS A 255 17.12 1.42 -8.49
N PRO A 256 16.22 0.66 -7.84
CA PRO A 256 15.04 0.12 -8.50
C PRO A 256 14.13 1.17 -9.16
N GLU A 257 14.01 2.36 -8.58
CA GLU A 257 13.21 3.45 -9.17
C GLU A 257 13.80 3.95 -10.50
N VAL A 258 15.12 4.08 -10.62
CA VAL A 258 15.79 4.39 -11.89
C VAL A 258 15.47 3.32 -12.95
N ALA A 259 15.39 2.05 -12.57
CA ALA A 259 14.99 0.98 -13.48
C ALA A 259 13.51 1.11 -13.91
N THR A 260 12.63 1.54 -13.01
CA THR A 260 11.23 1.86 -13.33
C THR A 260 11.14 3.01 -14.33
N ASP A 261 11.85 4.12 -14.08
CA ASP A 261 11.88 5.29 -14.95
C ASP A 261 12.40 4.95 -16.35
N LEU A 262 13.51 4.21 -16.44
CA LEU A 262 14.05 3.73 -17.72
C LEU A 262 13.05 2.84 -18.46
N SER A 263 12.30 2.00 -17.75
CA SER A 263 11.28 1.13 -18.35
C SER A 263 10.12 1.94 -18.91
N ASN A 264 9.66 2.97 -18.18
CA ASN A 264 8.60 3.87 -18.64
C ASN A 264 9.04 4.70 -19.84
N LEU A 265 10.28 5.22 -19.81
CA LEU A 265 10.83 5.98 -20.92
C LEU A 265 11.04 5.11 -22.17
N ALA A 266 11.46 3.85 -22.00
CA ALA A 266 11.57 2.90 -23.11
C ALA A 266 10.19 2.57 -23.72
N ALA A 267 9.18 2.35 -22.88
CA ALA A 267 7.80 2.12 -23.32
C ALA A 267 7.27 3.34 -24.10
N PHE A 268 7.49 4.55 -23.57
CA PHE A 268 7.16 5.80 -24.23
C PHE A 268 7.80 5.90 -25.63
N MET A 269 9.11 5.67 -25.75
CA MET A 269 9.82 5.73 -27.03
C MET A 269 9.35 4.67 -28.03
N SER A 270 8.96 3.48 -27.56
CA SER A 270 8.49 2.40 -28.44
C SER A 270 7.15 2.72 -29.11
N ASN A 271 6.33 3.58 -28.51
CA ASN A 271 5.04 4.01 -29.04
C ASN A 271 5.15 5.24 -29.97
N GLN A 272 6.35 5.77 -30.19
CA GLN A 272 6.60 6.89 -31.13
C GLN A 272 7.00 6.42 -32.54
N VAL A 273 7.17 5.11 -32.77
CA VAL A 273 7.64 4.50 -34.03
C VAL A 273 6.46 3.91 -34.82
#